data_AF-A0AAI8YHF6-F1
#
_entry.id   AF-A0AAI8YHF6-F1
#
_cell.length_a   1.000
_cell.length_b   1.000
_cell.length_c   1.000
_cell.angle_alpha   90.00
_cell.angle_beta   90.00
_cell.angle_gamma   90.00
#
_symmetry.space_group_name_H-M   'P 1'
#
loop_
_entity.id
_entity.type
_entity.pdbx_description
1 polymer ?
#
loop_
_entity_poly.entity_id
_entity_poly.type
_entity_poly.pdbx_seq_one_letter_code
_entity_poly.pdbx_strand_id
1 'polypeptide(L)'
;MASNPYEVEHNIQAPTSQPHRRRPDMSSFTSHLHQISQDASQPHRAGPTPVDTAALYRLVQDQLATLRNDAPDAENQRFLEQLMGVLEGDIAAPPDHVPGVTQEYLDTLERVPRKALEVDDSCPICRGKYLDDKYCLVVELPCHGRHRYDLECAGPWLLSKGNCPMCRMDLTKKRVVEVPKDDEEDEQDDVDGLYG
;
A
#
# COMPACT_ATOMS: atom_id res chain seq x y z
N MET A 1 -21.55 28.85 -5.75
CA MET A 1 -21.14 27.44 -5.97
C MET A 1 -22.43 26.69 -6.24
N ALA A 2 -22.60 26.14 -7.44
CA ALA A 2 -23.82 25.43 -7.82
C ALA A 2 -23.79 24.03 -7.21
N SER A 3 -24.71 23.74 -6.30
CA SER A 3 -24.92 22.40 -5.75
C SER A 3 -25.39 21.47 -6.86
N ASN A 4 -24.79 20.27 -6.93
CA ASN A 4 -25.13 19.29 -7.94
C ASN A 4 -26.57 18.78 -7.65
N PRO A 5 -27.51 18.78 -8.62
CA PRO A 5 -28.91 18.39 -8.38
C PRO A 5 -29.07 17.01 -7.72
N TYR A 6 -28.13 16.09 -7.99
CA TYR A 6 -28.08 14.78 -7.35
C TYR A 6 -27.89 14.84 -5.83
N GLU A 7 -27.07 15.77 -5.32
CA GLU A 7 -26.80 15.92 -3.89
C GLU A 7 -28.05 16.38 -3.12
N VAL A 8 -28.87 17.22 -3.77
CA VAL A 8 -30.11 17.77 -3.21
C VAL A 8 -31.21 16.71 -3.18
N GLU A 9 -31.35 15.92 -4.25
CA GLU A 9 -32.37 14.86 -4.34
C GLU A 9 -32.11 13.71 -3.36
N HIS A 10 -30.84 13.44 -3.05
CA HIS A 10 -30.45 12.32 -2.17
C HIS A 10 -30.10 12.74 -0.74
N ASN A 11 -30.34 14.00 -0.37
CA ASN A 11 -30.05 14.57 0.96
C ASN A 11 -28.62 14.27 1.44
N ILE A 12 -27.66 14.30 0.50
CA ILE A 12 -26.27 14.00 0.76
C ILE A 12 -25.65 15.25 1.39
N GLN A 13 -25.39 15.19 2.69
CA GLN A 13 -24.68 16.27 3.38
C GLN A 13 -23.20 16.24 2.96
N ALA A 14 -22.70 17.36 2.44
CA ALA A 14 -21.28 17.50 2.15
C ALA A 14 -20.46 17.22 3.43
N PRO A 15 -19.41 16.38 3.38
CA PRO A 15 -18.61 16.08 4.56
C PRO A 15 -17.98 17.37 5.11
N THR A 16 -18.23 17.65 6.39
CA THR A 16 -17.77 18.85 7.12
C THR A 16 -16.30 18.79 7.54
N SER A 17 -15.66 17.64 7.35
CA SER A 17 -14.24 17.41 7.60
C SER A 17 -13.44 17.89 6.39
N GLN A 18 -12.61 18.93 6.54
CA GLN A 18 -11.63 19.23 5.49
C GLN A 18 -10.76 17.99 5.28
N PRO A 19 -10.74 17.39 4.07
CA PRO A 19 -9.82 16.31 3.81
C PRO A 19 -8.38 16.83 3.98
N HIS A 20 -7.50 15.96 4.47
CA HIS A 20 -6.07 16.22 4.57
C HIS A 20 -5.57 16.82 3.26
N ARG A 21 -5.06 18.05 3.31
CA ARG A 21 -4.78 18.88 2.13
C ARG A 21 -3.73 18.29 1.17
N ARG A 22 -3.09 17.18 1.52
CA ARG A 22 -2.03 16.53 0.74
C ARG A 22 -2.34 15.07 0.41
N ARG A 23 -3.61 14.65 0.37
CA ARG A 23 -4.01 13.32 -0.09
C ARG A 23 -4.49 13.38 -1.54
N PRO A 24 -3.70 12.88 -2.51
CA PRO A 24 -4.14 12.78 -3.89
C PRO A 24 -5.19 11.67 -4.05
N ASP A 25 -6.13 11.86 -4.98
CA ASP A 25 -7.10 10.83 -5.34
C ASP A 25 -6.42 9.74 -6.21
N MET A 26 -6.54 8.49 -5.78
CA MET A 26 -5.99 7.30 -6.46
C MET A 26 -7.07 6.42 -7.12
N SER A 27 -8.27 6.96 -7.33
CA SER A 27 -9.37 6.28 -8.04
C SER A 27 -8.98 5.82 -9.46
N SER A 28 -8.26 6.66 -10.22
CA SER A 28 -7.76 6.32 -11.55
C SER A 28 -6.74 5.18 -11.51
N PHE A 29 -5.82 5.19 -10.54
CA PHE A 29 -4.84 4.13 -10.36
C PHE A 29 -5.51 2.80 -10.02
N THR A 30 -6.42 2.78 -9.05
CA THR A 30 -7.12 1.56 -8.63
C THR A 30 -7.98 0.99 -9.75
N SER A 31 -8.66 1.84 -10.52
CA SER A 31 -9.42 1.43 -11.70
C SER A 31 -8.53 0.80 -12.77
N HIS A 32 -7.38 1.41 -13.08
CA HIS A 32 -6.42 0.90 -14.05
C HIS A 32 -5.80 -0.43 -13.61
N LEU A 33 -5.37 -0.53 -12.35
CA LEU A 33 -4.83 -1.75 -11.78
C LEU A 33 -5.83 -2.91 -11.84
N HIS A 34 -7.10 -2.65 -11.55
CA HIS A 34 -8.16 -3.65 -11.61
C HIS A 34 -8.45 -4.12 -13.04
N GLN A 35 -8.39 -3.23 -14.02
CA GLN A 35 -8.53 -3.62 -15.44
C GLN A 35 -7.40 -4.57 -15.86
N ILE A 36 -6.16 -4.24 -15.50
CA ILE A 36 -4.99 -5.06 -15.82
C ILE A 36 -5.05 -6.44 -15.14
N SER A 37 -5.49 -6.49 -13.87
CA SER A 37 -5.54 -7.75 -13.12
C SER A 37 -6.68 -8.67 -13.60
N GLN A 38 -7.84 -8.10 -13.96
CA GLN A 38 -8.93 -8.88 -14.55
C GLN A 38 -8.54 -9.49 -15.89
N ASP A 39 -7.82 -8.75 -16.73
CA ASP A 39 -7.34 -9.26 -18.01
C ASP A 39 -6.37 -10.43 -17.84
N ALA A 40 -5.53 -10.41 -16.79
CA ALA A 40 -4.65 -11.53 -16.47
C ALA A 40 -5.38 -12.80 -15.98
N SER A 41 -6.60 -12.67 -15.46
CA SER A 41 -7.39 -13.81 -14.96
C SER A 41 -8.15 -14.59 -16.05
N GLN A 42 -8.25 -14.03 -17.26
CA GLN A 42 -9.00 -14.65 -18.36
C GLN A 42 -8.11 -15.61 -19.18
N PRO A 43 -8.54 -16.86 -19.44
CA PRO A 43 -7.72 -17.89 -20.09
C PRO A 43 -7.34 -17.61 -21.55
N HIS A 44 -7.84 -16.53 -22.15
CA HIS A 44 -7.63 -16.17 -23.56
C HIS A 44 -7.02 -14.78 -23.78
N ARG A 45 -6.68 -14.04 -22.72
CA ARG A 45 -5.95 -12.77 -22.85
C ARG A 45 -4.50 -12.96 -22.43
N ALA A 46 -3.60 -12.36 -23.21
CA ALA A 46 -2.24 -12.13 -22.73
C ALA A 46 -2.32 -11.22 -21.51
N GLY A 47 -1.40 -11.38 -20.55
CA GLY A 47 -1.34 -10.54 -19.35
C GLY A 47 -1.12 -9.05 -19.64
N PRO A 48 -0.72 -8.25 -18.63
CA PRO A 48 -0.51 -6.81 -18.79
C PRO A 48 0.37 -6.51 -19.99
N THR A 49 -0.03 -5.60 -20.88
CA THR A 49 0.89 -5.16 -21.93
C THR A 49 1.94 -4.22 -21.34
N PRO A 50 3.12 -4.07 -21.97
CA PRO A 50 4.11 -3.09 -21.51
C PRO A 50 3.58 -1.64 -21.50
N VAL A 51 2.57 -1.33 -22.32
CA VAL A 51 1.89 -0.02 -22.32
C VAL A 51 1.04 0.13 -21.05
N ASP A 52 0.34 -0.93 -20.65
CA ASP A 52 -0.49 -0.92 -19.44
C ASP A 52 0.35 -0.75 -18.18
N THR A 53 1.48 -1.47 -18.09
CA THR A 53 2.40 -1.35 -16.95
C THR A 53 3.07 0.02 -16.90
N ALA A 54 3.49 0.58 -18.05
CA ALA A 54 4.00 1.94 -18.10
C ALA A 54 2.95 2.98 -17.70
N ALA A 55 1.67 2.80 -18.09
CA ALA A 55 0.58 3.68 -17.68
C ALA A 55 0.32 3.61 -16.17
N LEU A 56 0.41 2.42 -15.57
CA LEU A 56 0.31 2.23 -14.12
C LEU A 56 1.37 3.05 -13.37
N TYR A 57 2.64 2.96 -13.80
CA TYR A 57 3.72 3.71 -13.16
C TYR A 57 3.60 5.22 -13.34
N ARG A 58 3.06 5.69 -14.48
CA ARG A 58 2.78 7.12 -14.69
C ARG A 58 1.77 7.65 -13.67
N LEU A 59 0.72 6.90 -13.36
CA LEU A 59 -0.27 7.32 -12.36
C LEU A 59 0.35 7.44 -10.95
N VAL A 60 1.27 6.55 -10.58
CA VAL A 60 2.01 6.66 -9.32
C VAL A 60 2.98 7.86 -9.38
N GLN A 61 3.65 8.07 -10.51
CA GLN A 61 4.56 9.20 -10.70
C GLN A 61 3.82 10.54 -10.59
N ASP A 62 2.62 10.66 -11.16
CA ASP A 62 1.78 11.86 -11.08
C ASP A 62 1.39 12.17 -9.63
N GLN A 63 1.01 11.15 -8.85
CA GLN A 63 0.76 11.29 -7.41
C GLN A 63 1.98 11.87 -6.69
N LEU A 64 3.15 11.28 -6.92
CA LEU A 64 4.39 11.73 -6.28
C LEU A 64 4.78 13.14 -6.74
N ALA A 65 4.50 13.51 -8.00
CA ALA A 65 4.73 14.85 -8.52
C ALA A 65 3.84 15.89 -7.83
N THR A 66 2.56 15.59 -7.59
CA THR A 66 1.67 16.45 -6.79
C THR A 66 2.21 16.62 -5.37
N LEU A 67 2.61 15.52 -4.72
CA LEU A 67 3.22 15.57 -3.38
C LEU A 67 4.56 16.30 -3.36
N ARG A 68 5.31 16.30 -4.46
CA ARG A 68 6.58 17.03 -4.56
C ARG A 68 6.34 18.53 -4.61
N ASN A 69 5.33 18.98 -5.35
CA ASN A 69 5.03 20.41 -5.52
C ASN A 69 4.66 21.10 -4.20
N ASP A 70 3.97 20.39 -3.29
CA ASP A 70 3.56 20.93 -2.00
C ASP A 70 4.54 20.56 -0.85
N ALA A 71 5.74 20.05 -1.15
CA ALA A 71 6.64 19.47 -0.14
C ALA A 71 7.06 20.50 0.92
N PRO A 72 7.01 20.17 2.23
CA PRO A 72 7.30 21.13 3.30
C PRO A 72 8.78 21.45 3.45
N ASP A 73 9.65 20.55 2.99
CA ASP A 73 11.11 20.67 3.12
C ASP A 73 11.83 20.03 1.92
N ALA A 74 13.10 20.41 1.74
CA ALA A 74 13.93 19.96 0.63
C ALA A 74 14.29 18.47 0.70
N GLU A 75 14.30 17.87 1.89
CA GLU A 75 14.60 16.44 2.04
C GLU A 75 13.45 15.59 1.52
N ASN A 76 12.21 15.96 1.83
CA ASN A 76 11.03 15.32 1.27
C ASN A 76 10.96 15.48 -0.24
N GLN A 77 11.22 16.70 -0.74
CA GLN A 77 11.24 16.94 -2.18
C GLN A 77 12.23 16.01 -2.90
N ARG A 78 13.46 15.91 -2.37
CA ARG A 78 14.49 14.99 -2.90
C ARG A 78 14.09 13.53 -2.82
N PHE A 79 13.46 13.11 -1.73
CA PHE A 79 12.97 11.74 -1.57
C PHE A 79 11.91 11.40 -2.62
N LEU A 80 10.95 12.29 -2.86
CA LEU A 80 9.92 12.12 -3.89
C LEU A 80 10.53 12.11 -5.30
N GLU A 81 11.51 12.99 -5.58
CA GLU A 81 12.27 12.99 -6.85
C GLU A 81 13.01 11.66 -7.07
N GLN A 82 13.60 11.08 -6.01
CA GLN A 82 14.24 9.77 -6.10
C GLN A 82 13.25 8.66 -6.44
N LEU A 83 12.07 8.65 -5.82
CA LEU A 83 11.02 7.67 -6.14
C LEU A 83 10.51 7.83 -7.57
N MET A 84 10.31 9.07 -8.01
CA MET A 84 9.92 9.37 -9.39
C MET A 84 10.97 8.89 -10.40
N GLY A 85 12.26 9.11 -10.13
CA GLY A 85 13.34 8.65 -11.00
C GLY A 85 13.42 7.11 -11.14
N VAL A 86 13.03 6.37 -10.09
CA VAL A 86 12.88 4.90 -10.18
C VAL A 86 11.76 4.55 -11.17
N LEU A 87 10.59 5.18 -11.04
CA LEU A 87 9.45 4.95 -11.93
C LEU A 87 9.75 5.36 -13.37
N GLU A 88 10.53 6.42 -13.60
CA GLU A 88 10.97 6.81 -14.95
C GLU A 88 11.76 5.71 -15.64
N GLY A 89 12.64 5.02 -14.90
CA GLY A 89 13.36 3.86 -15.41
C GLY A 89 12.42 2.72 -15.82
N ASP A 90 11.41 2.43 -15.00
CA ASP A 90 10.40 1.41 -15.32
C ASP A 90 9.48 1.84 -16.47
N ILE A 91 9.18 3.13 -16.62
CA ILE A 91 8.36 3.65 -17.72
C ILE A 91 9.13 3.55 -19.05
N ALA A 92 10.45 3.75 -19.02
CA ALA A 92 11.31 3.63 -20.20
C ALA A 92 11.53 2.17 -20.63
N ALA A 93 11.57 1.24 -19.67
CA ALA A 93 11.70 -0.19 -19.90
C ALA A 93 10.63 -0.96 -19.08
N PRO A 94 9.35 -0.91 -19.52
CA PRO A 94 8.25 -1.51 -18.78
C PRO A 94 8.41 -3.02 -18.63
N PRO A 95 8.23 -3.57 -17.41
CA PRO A 95 8.24 -4.99 -17.19
C PRO A 95 7.01 -5.66 -17.81
N ASP A 96 7.16 -6.93 -18.18
CA ASP A 96 6.10 -7.76 -18.78
C ASP A 96 5.02 -8.18 -17.78
N HIS A 97 5.18 -7.84 -16.49
CA HIS A 97 4.19 -8.06 -15.45
C HIS A 97 4.31 -6.96 -14.39
N VAL A 98 3.25 -6.79 -13.58
CA VAL A 98 3.28 -5.89 -12.42
C VAL A 98 3.91 -6.66 -11.25
N PRO A 99 5.10 -6.27 -10.76
CA PRO A 99 5.78 -6.99 -9.69
C PRO A 99 5.16 -6.74 -8.31
N GLY A 100 4.29 -5.74 -8.16
CA GLY A 100 3.75 -5.34 -6.87
C GLY A 100 3.02 -6.40 -6.06
N VAL A 101 2.81 -6.09 -4.77
CA VAL A 101 2.03 -6.97 -3.87
C VAL A 101 0.55 -6.94 -4.24
N THR A 102 -0.20 -7.95 -3.80
CA THR A 102 -1.66 -7.98 -4.04
C THR A 102 -2.41 -7.08 -3.07
N GLN A 103 -3.67 -6.79 -3.40
CA GLN A 103 -4.55 -6.03 -2.49
C GLN A 103 -4.76 -6.78 -1.17
N GLU A 104 -4.89 -8.10 -1.20
CA GLU A 104 -5.04 -8.91 0.00
C GLU A 104 -3.80 -8.79 0.90
N TYR A 105 -2.60 -8.77 0.32
CA TYR A 105 -1.37 -8.55 1.09
C TYR A 105 -1.38 -7.18 1.79
N LEU A 106 -1.79 -6.11 1.09
CA LEU A 106 -1.91 -4.78 1.72
C LEU A 106 -2.88 -4.76 2.88
N ASP A 107 -4.00 -5.48 2.76
CA ASP A 107 -5.02 -5.53 3.80
C ASP A 107 -4.54 -6.27 5.05
N THR A 108 -3.61 -7.22 4.90
CA THR A 108 -2.97 -7.97 6.00
C THR A 108 -1.82 -7.25 6.69
N LEU A 109 -1.37 -6.09 6.18
CA LEU A 109 -0.29 -5.33 6.81
C LEU A 109 -0.65 -4.93 8.25
N GLU A 110 0.36 -4.97 9.13
CA GLU A 110 0.20 -4.62 10.53
C GLU A 110 -0.24 -3.15 10.67
N ARG A 111 -1.36 -2.95 11.35
CA ARG A 111 -1.92 -1.62 11.62
C ARG A 111 -1.32 -1.07 12.90
N VAL A 112 -0.80 0.15 12.84
CA VAL A 112 -0.31 0.83 14.05
C VAL A 112 -1.50 1.52 14.72
N PRO A 113 -1.86 1.15 15.97
CA PRO A 113 -2.96 1.80 16.66
C PRO A 113 -2.59 3.26 16.94
N ARG A 114 -3.56 4.16 16.80
CA ARG A 114 -3.37 5.60 17.04
C ARG A 114 -2.73 5.92 18.40
N LYS A 115 -2.98 5.10 19.43
CA LYS A 115 -2.42 5.26 20.78
C LYS A 115 -0.91 4.99 20.86
N ALA A 116 -0.34 4.28 19.89
CA ALA A 116 1.08 3.97 19.81
C ALA A 116 1.84 4.94 18.88
N LEU A 117 1.16 5.95 18.34
CA LEU A 117 1.75 7.00 17.51
C LEU A 117 2.10 8.20 18.36
N GLU A 118 3.28 8.75 18.13
CA GLU A 118 3.72 9.99 18.77
C GLU A 118 3.18 11.23 18.05
N VAL A 119 3.20 12.39 18.73
CA VAL A 119 2.67 13.66 18.20
C VAL A 119 3.46 14.18 16.99
N ASP A 120 4.73 13.82 16.88
CA ASP A 120 5.59 14.21 15.78
C ASP A 120 5.79 13.10 14.74
N ASP A 121 5.14 11.95 14.90
CA ASP A 121 5.16 10.89 13.89
C ASP A 121 4.44 11.37 12.63
N SER A 122 5.14 11.26 11.50
CA SER A 122 4.66 11.71 10.20
C SER A 122 4.98 10.71 9.10
N CYS A 123 4.13 10.69 8.07
CA CYS A 123 4.35 9.82 6.92
C CYS A 123 5.58 10.30 6.12
N PRO A 124 6.55 9.42 5.81
CA PRO A 124 7.74 9.81 5.04
C PRO A 124 7.45 10.29 3.61
N ILE A 125 6.30 9.91 3.03
CA ILE A 125 5.91 10.23 1.64
C ILE A 125 5.21 11.59 1.58
N CYS A 126 4.15 11.80 2.37
CA CYS A 126 3.38 13.05 2.33
C CYS A 126 3.80 14.07 3.41
N ARG A 127 4.64 13.67 4.38
CA ARG A 127 5.05 14.45 5.57
C ARG A 127 3.89 14.99 6.42
N GLY A 128 2.68 14.46 6.24
CA GLY A 128 1.55 14.72 7.13
C GLY A 128 1.77 14.00 8.47
N LYS A 129 1.48 14.68 9.58
CA LYS A 129 1.47 14.04 10.89
C LYS A 129 0.28 13.10 10.98
N TYR A 130 0.48 11.89 11.50
CA TYR A 130 -0.61 10.93 11.57
C TYR A 130 -1.71 11.40 12.51
N LEU A 131 -1.36 12.04 13.62
CA LEU A 131 -2.34 12.47 14.61
C LEU A 131 -3.20 13.66 14.16
N ASP A 132 -2.81 14.38 13.10
CA ASP A 132 -3.64 15.43 12.51
C ASP A 132 -4.89 14.83 11.85
N ASP A 133 -4.84 13.55 11.45
CA ASP A 133 -5.99 12.82 10.92
C ASP A 133 -6.78 12.08 12.00
N LYS A 134 -8.06 12.41 12.15
CA LYS A 134 -8.98 11.67 13.04
C LYS A 134 -9.07 10.18 12.68
N TYR A 135 -8.96 9.85 11.39
CA TYR A 135 -9.08 8.49 10.87
C TYR A 135 -7.77 8.00 10.24
N CYS A 136 -6.63 8.34 10.85
CA CYS A 136 -5.32 7.93 10.36
C CYS A 136 -5.24 6.41 10.16
N LEU A 137 -4.89 5.98 8.95
CA LEU A 137 -4.71 4.57 8.61
C LEU A 137 -3.22 4.28 8.38
N VAL A 138 -2.52 4.02 9.48
CA VAL A 138 -1.07 3.81 9.48
C VAL A 138 -0.75 2.32 9.39
N VAL A 139 0.13 1.96 8.46
CA VAL A 139 0.69 0.61 8.32
C VAL A 139 2.16 0.59 8.67
N GLU A 140 2.59 -0.51 9.28
CA GLU A 140 4.00 -0.83 9.46
C GLU A 140 4.40 -1.90 8.44
N LEU A 141 5.43 -1.60 7.62
CA LEU A 141 5.95 -2.58 6.67
C LEU A 141 6.91 -3.55 7.37
N PRO A 142 6.94 -4.83 6.97
CA PRO A 142 7.79 -5.87 7.59
C PRO A 142 9.28 -5.76 7.17
N CYS A 143 9.77 -4.54 6.95
CA CYS A 143 11.12 -4.21 6.52
C CYS A 143 11.94 -3.63 7.68
N HIS A 144 12.19 -4.49 8.67
CA HIS A 144 12.86 -4.20 9.95
C HIS A 144 12.01 -3.46 11.00
N GLY A 145 10.68 -3.45 10.89
CA GLY A 145 9.76 -2.93 11.91
C GLY A 145 9.91 -1.43 12.23
N ARG A 146 10.31 -0.64 11.22
CA ARG A 146 10.60 0.80 11.40
C ARG A 146 9.92 1.71 10.39
N HIS A 147 9.54 1.18 9.22
CA HIS A 147 8.98 2.01 8.17
C HIS A 147 7.46 2.00 8.25
N ARG A 148 6.91 3.13 8.65
CA ARG A 148 5.48 3.38 8.78
C ARG A 148 5.02 4.37 7.72
N TYR A 149 3.81 4.17 7.21
CA TYR A 149 3.21 5.03 6.19
C TYR A 149 1.70 5.13 6.40
N ASP A 150 1.10 6.22 5.92
CA ASP A 150 -0.33 6.18 5.63
C ASP A 150 -0.54 5.15 4.50
N LEU A 151 -1.52 4.26 4.66
CA LEU A 151 -1.82 3.23 3.65
C LEU A 151 -2.09 3.86 2.28
N GLU A 152 -2.78 5.00 2.24
CA GLU A 152 -3.11 5.70 1.00
C GLU A 152 -1.86 6.24 0.28
N CYS A 153 -0.79 6.55 1.02
CA CYS A 153 0.46 7.05 0.44
C CYS A 153 1.35 5.91 -0.06
N ALA A 154 1.45 4.81 0.69
CA ALA A 154 2.30 3.68 0.32
C ALA A 154 1.61 2.68 -0.62
N GLY A 155 0.28 2.56 -0.56
CA GLY A 155 -0.50 1.57 -1.29
C GLY A 155 -0.21 1.54 -2.80
N PRO A 156 -0.29 2.68 -3.51
CA PRO A 156 0.00 2.71 -4.95
C PRO A 156 1.43 2.26 -5.31
N TRP A 157 2.41 2.65 -4.50
CA TRP A 157 3.79 2.18 -4.67
C TRP A 157 3.92 0.67 -4.44
N LEU A 158 3.32 0.16 -3.37
CA LEU A 158 3.40 -1.26 -3.01
C LEU A 158 2.70 -2.15 -4.03
N LEU A 159 1.51 -1.76 -4.50
CA LEU A 159 0.76 -2.47 -5.54
C LEU A 159 1.43 -2.44 -6.92
N SER A 160 2.30 -1.47 -7.17
CA SER A 160 3.02 -1.36 -8.44
C SER A 160 4.42 -1.97 -8.39
N LYS A 161 5.21 -1.66 -7.37
CA LYS A 161 6.64 -2.04 -7.24
C LYS A 161 6.92 -3.16 -6.26
N GLY A 162 6.07 -3.35 -5.25
CA GLY A 162 6.19 -4.46 -4.30
C GLY A 162 7.37 -4.36 -3.33
N ASN A 163 7.98 -3.18 -3.18
CA ASN A 163 9.10 -2.97 -2.27
C ASN A 163 8.90 -1.75 -1.37
N CYS A 164 9.64 -1.68 -0.28
CA CYS A 164 9.60 -0.53 0.63
C CYS A 164 10.18 0.73 -0.06
N PRO A 165 9.46 1.87 -0.07
CA PRO A 165 9.96 3.13 -0.65
C PRO A 165 11.27 3.63 -0.05
N MET A 166 11.55 3.33 1.23
CA MET A 166 12.74 3.84 1.93
C MET A 166 13.94 2.89 1.85
N CYS A 167 13.74 1.60 2.15
CA CYS A 167 14.83 0.63 2.22
C CYS A 167 14.89 -0.36 1.06
N ARG A 168 13.95 -0.30 0.12
CA ARG A 168 13.85 -1.17 -1.06
C ARG A 168 13.73 -2.67 -0.76
N MET A 169 13.47 -3.04 0.50
CA MET A 169 13.16 -4.42 0.88
C MET A 169 11.98 -4.92 0.05
N ASP A 170 12.17 -6.05 -0.59
CA ASP A 170 11.16 -6.73 -1.41
C ASP A 170 10.10 -7.38 -0.51
N LEU A 171 8.84 -7.04 -0.74
CA LEU A 171 7.67 -7.48 0.04
C LEU A 171 6.83 -8.51 -0.72
N THR A 172 7.21 -8.84 -1.95
CA THR A 172 6.54 -9.86 -2.78
C THR A 172 6.87 -11.28 -2.31
N LYS A 173 8.04 -11.43 -1.66
CA LYS A 173 8.49 -12.69 -1.09
C LYS A 173 7.80 -12.91 0.24
N LYS A 174 6.89 -13.89 0.31
CA LYS A 174 6.32 -14.36 1.59
C LYS A 174 7.47 -14.66 2.54
N ARG A 175 7.52 -13.96 3.68
CA ARG A 175 8.28 -14.47 4.83
C ARG A 175 7.59 -15.77 5.22
N VAL A 176 8.28 -16.90 5.02
CA VAL A 176 7.85 -18.17 5.59
C VAL A 176 7.89 -17.95 7.11
N VAL A 177 6.73 -17.77 7.71
CA VAL A 177 6.60 -17.85 9.16
C VAL A 177 6.81 -19.32 9.47
N GLU A 178 8.01 -19.68 9.91
CA GLU A 178 8.27 -21.00 10.48
C GLU A 178 7.42 -21.08 11.75
N VAL A 179 6.24 -21.69 11.62
CA VAL A 179 5.47 -22.15 12.78
C VAL A 179 6.36 -23.17 13.47
N PRO A 180 6.80 -22.93 14.73
CA PRO A 180 7.48 -23.95 15.49
C PRO A 180 6.58 -25.19 15.48
N LYS A 181 7.11 -26.31 14.97
CA LYS A 181 6.45 -27.59 15.21
C LYS A 181 6.57 -27.82 16.70
N ASP A 182 5.45 -27.76 17.41
CA ASP A 182 5.38 -28.31 18.75
C ASP A 182 5.67 -29.81 18.60
N ASP A 183 6.89 -30.19 19.00
CA ASP A 183 7.30 -31.57 19.18
C ASP A 183 6.53 -32.09 20.42
N GLU A 184 5.30 -32.57 20.21
CA GLU A 184 4.62 -33.43 21.16
C GLU A 184 5.20 -34.86 21.02
N GLU A 185 6.42 -35.05 21.54
CA GLU A 185 6.88 -36.36 22.00
C GLU A 185 6.40 -36.59 23.45
N ASP A 186 5.98 -37.83 23.70
CA ASP A 186 5.86 -38.51 24.99
C ASP A 186 4.59 -38.31 25.85
N GLU A 187 3.60 -39.19 25.64
CA GLU A 187 2.90 -39.89 26.73
C GLU A 187 2.56 -41.33 26.28
N GLN A 188 3.55 -42.19 26.43
CA GLN A 188 3.43 -43.65 26.46
C GLN A 188 3.32 -44.01 27.95
N ASP A 189 2.25 -44.71 28.36
CA ASP A 189 1.89 -45.26 29.70
C ASP A 189 0.39 -44.91 29.95
N ASP A 190 -0.61 -45.77 30.12
CA ASP A 190 -0.71 -47.10 30.72
C ASP A 190 -1.87 -47.88 30.05
N VAL A 191 -1.62 -49.09 29.54
CA VAL A 191 -2.68 -50.07 29.22
C VAL A 191 -2.45 -51.30 30.09
N ASP A 192 -2.70 -51.16 31.38
CA ASP A 192 -2.65 -52.26 32.34
C ASP A 192 -4.06 -52.83 32.59
N GLY A 193 -4.19 -54.15 32.44
CA GLY A 193 -5.15 -54.96 33.19
C GLY A 193 -6.61 -55.05 32.72
N LEU A 194 -6.89 -55.72 31.60
CA LEU A 194 -8.14 -56.49 31.47
C LEU A 194 -7.93 -57.71 30.58
N TYR A 195 -7.59 -58.86 31.18
CA TYR A 195 -8.05 -60.24 30.88
C TYR A 195 -7.14 -61.25 31.61
N GLY A 196 -7.70 -61.97 32.59
CA GLY A 196 -7.04 -63.05 33.33
C GLY A 196 -7.72 -63.35 34.66
#